data_AF-A0A8C5RGE7-F1
#
_entry.id   AF-A0A8C5RGE7-F1
#
_cell.length_a   1.000
_cell.length_b   1.000
_cell.length_c   1.000
_cell.angle_alpha   90.00
_cell.angle_beta   90.00
_cell.angle_gamma   90.00
#
_symmetry.space_group_name_H-M   'P 1'
#
loop_
_entity.id
_entity.type
_entity.pdbx_description
1 polymer ?
#
loop_
_entity_poly.entity_id
_entity_poly.type
_entity_poly.pdbx_seq_one_letter_code
_entity_poly.pdbx_strand_id
1 'polypeptide(L)'
;MAFFGLTFLGLQDPFRDKKISLPKYEMPVGTVPPKLELFYPKLPPIGQFGYGDDTVHQGSHEKYQEAIRRKQLKKYPNQEYRVSLTCGQDIGWWQPKNLSIKPEDTLPWIKVTRHPQVQSPMTKFVDYMAVTDPLFSLF
;
A
#
# COMPACT_ATOMS: atom_id res chain seq x y z
N MET A 1 -12.10 -10.08 -17.86
CA MET A 1 -13.49 -9.61 -17.70
C MET A 1 -13.86 -9.71 -16.24
N ALA A 2 -14.20 -8.60 -15.59
CA ALA A 2 -14.66 -8.61 -14.21
C ALA A 2 -16.20 -8.63 -14.20
N PHE A 3 -16.77 -9.71 -13.68
CA PHE A 3 -18.21 -9.90 -13.53
C PHE A 3 -18.72 -9.03 -12.37
N PHE A 4 -18.87 -7.73 -12.60
CA PHE A 4 -19.60 -6.89 -11.66
C PHE A 4 -21.10 -7.06 -11.91
N GLY A 5 -21.75 -7.92 -11.12
CA GLY A 5 -23.22 -7.88 -10.99
C GLY A 5 -24.02 -9.16 -11.22
N LEU A 6 -23.41 -10.33 -11.45
CA LEU A 6 -24.17 -11.55 -11.79
C LEU A 6 -24.34 -12.60 -10.69
N THR A 7 -23.96 -12.31 -9.45
CA THR A 7 -24.21 -13.25 -8.36
C THR A 7 -24.62 -12.50 -7.10
N PHE A 8 -25.69 -12.95 -6.45
CA PHE A 8 -26.19 -12.49 -5.15
C PHE A 8 -25.18 -12.78 -4.00
N LEU A 9 -23.88 -12.59 -4.25
CA LEU A 9 -22.75 -12.95 -3.38
C LEU A 9 -22.23 -11.75 -2.56
N GLY A 10 -22.85 -10.57 -2.66
CA GLY A 10 -22.41 -9.36 -1.96
C GLY A 10 -21.13 -8.74 -2.55
N LEU A 11 -20.47 -7.87 -1.77
CA LEU A 11 -19.22 -7.20 -2.16
C LEU A 11 -18.11 -8.23 -2.40
N GLN A 12 -17.66 -8.33 -3.65
CA GLN A 12 -16.56 -9.22 -4.03
C GLN A 12 -15.22 -8.50 -3.95
N ASP A 13 -14.22 -9.13 -3.33
CA ASP A 13 -12.82 -8.67 -3.35
C ASP A 13 -12.04 -9.51 -4.38
N PRO A 14 -11.84 -9.02 -5.63
CA PRO A 14 -11.21 -9.78 -6.70
C PRO A 14 -9.71 -10.04 -6.47
N PHE A 15 -9.09 -9.34 -5.51
CA PHE A 15 -7.66 -9.48 -5.20
C PHE A 15 -7.40 -10.24 -3.90
N ARG A 16 -8.43 -10.88 -3.35
CA ARG A 16 -8.35 -11.63 -2.09
C ARG A 16 -7.21 -12.65 -2.09
N ASP A 17 -7.05 -13.41 -3.18
CA ASP A 17 -6.02 -14.46 -3.30
C ASP A 17 -4.59 -13.89 -3.26
N LYS A 18 -4.44 -12.61 -3.60
CA LYS A 18 -3.16 -11.91 -3.61
C LYS A 18 -2.80 -11.31 -2.25
N LYS A 19 -3.65 -11.41 -1.22
CA LYS A 19 -3.37 -10.85 0.12
C LYS A 19 -2.30 -11.66 0.88
N ILE A 20 -1.47 -10.97 1.67
CA ILE A 20 -0.37 -11.60 2.44
C ILE A 20 -0.94 -12.61 3.45
N SER A 21 -1.88 -12.15 4.27
CA SER A 21 -2.67 -13.00 5.15
C SER A 21 -4.09 -13.12 4.61
N LEU A 22 -4.54 -14.35 4.42
CA LEU A 22 -5.96 -14.61 4.34
C LEU A 22 -6.53 -14.48 5.77
N PRO A 23 -7.66 -13.80 5.98
CA PRO A 23 -8.34 -13.87 7.27
C PRO A 23 -8.63 -15.35 7.54
N LYS A 24 -7.98 -15.90 8.57
CA LYS A 24 -8.32 -17.23 9.06
C LYS A 24 -9.75 -17.12 9.57
N TYR A 25 -10.65 -17.91 8.99
CA TYR A 25 -11.95 -18.12 9.61
C TYR A 25 -11.68 -18.98 10.84
N GLU A 26 -11.40 -18.34 11.97
CA GLU A 26 -11.19 -19.03 13.24
C GLU A 26 -12.56 -19.53 13.71
N MET A 27 -12.82 -20.81 13.47
CA MET A 27 -13.93 -21.50 14.11
C MET A 27 -13.61 -21.61 15.61
N PRO A 28 -14.51 -21.22 16.52
CA PRO A 28 -14.27 -21.39 17.95
C PRO A 28 -14.01 -22.88 18.25
N VAL A 29 -12.89 -23.13 18.93
CA VAL A 29 -12.45 -24.47 19.34
C VAL A 29 -13.54 -25.10 20.21
N GLY A 30 -14.20 -26.14 19.67
CA GLY A 30 -15.33 -26.82 20.32
C GLY A 30 -16.50 -27.14 19.40
N THR A 31 -16.51 -26.64 18.16
CA THR A 31 -17.57 -26.97 17.20
C THR A 31 -17.16 -28.19 16.36
N VAL A 32 -17.95 -29.26 16.40
CA VAL A 32 -17.77 -30.45 15.56
C VAL A 32 -17.77 -30.00 14.09
N PRO A 33 -16.76 -30.33 13.27
CA PRO A 33 -16.83 -30.05 11.84
C PRO A 33 -18.07 -30.76 11.30
N PRO A 34 -19.02 -30.07 10.65
CA PRO A 34 -20.21 -30.72 10.13
C PRO A 34 -19.75 -31.81 9.17
N LYS A 35 -20.21 -33.04 9.43
CA LYS A 35 -19.95 -34.24 8.63
C LYS A 35 -20.14 -33.88 7.16
N LEU A 36 -19.16 -34.21 6.33
CA LEU A 36 -19.05 -33.89 4.90
C LEU A 36 -20.14 -34.59 4.05
N GLU A 37 -21.41 -34.40 4.39
CA GLU A 37 -22.51 -34.68 3.49
C GLU A 37 -22.72 -33.44 2.64
N LEU A 38 -22.19 -33.51 1.40
CA LEU A 38 -22.54 -32.65 0.27
C LEU A 38 -22.66 -31.17 0.65
N PHE A 39 -21.51 -30.56 0.93
CA PHE A 39 -21.38 -29.13 1.15
C PHE A 39 -21.65 -28.39 -0.18
N TYR A 40 -22.92 -28.29 -0.58
CA TYR A 40 -23.36 -27.21 -1.45
C TYR A 40 -23.05 -25.94 -0.65
N PRO A 41 -22.18 -25.03 -1.11
CA PRO A 41 -21.98 -23.78 -0.41
C PRO A 41 -23.33 -23.07 -0.45
N LYS A 42 -24.08 -23.12 0.66
CA LYS A 42 -25.23 -22.25 0.84
C LYS A 42 -24.70 -20.86 0.59
N LEU A 43 -25.21 -20.22 -0.45
CA LEU A 43 -24.90 -18.82 -0.75
C LEU A 43 -24.99 -18.06 0.58
N PRO A 44 -24.07 -17.12 0.85
CA PRO A 44 -24.15 -16.30 2.06
C PRO A 44 -25.58 -15.79 2.20
N PRO A 45 -26.16 -15.82 3.41
CA PRO A 45 -27.54 -15.41 3.61
C PRO A 45 -27.73 -14.07 2.92
N ILE A 46 -28.64 -14.02 1.95
CA ILE A 46 -29.01 -12.79 1.25
C ILE A 46 -29.60 -11.92 2.35
N GLY A 47 -28.79 -11.00 2.86
CA GLY A 47 -29.21 -10.08 3.89
C GLY A 47 -30.47 -9.38 3.39
N GLN A 48 -31.47 -9.24 4.26
CA GLN A 48 -32.67 -8.44 4.00
C GLN A 48 -32.36 -6.94 3.81
N PHE A 49 -31.07 -6.57 3.76
CA PHE A 49 -30.59 -5.28 3.32
C PHE A 49 -30.80 -5.17 1.81
N GLY A 50 -32.05 -4.86 1.47
CA GLY A 50 -32.42 -4.36 0.16
C GLY A 50 -31.59 -3.14 -0.22
N TYR A 51 -31.34 -3.05 -1.52
CA TYR A 51 -31.11 -1.81 -2.27
C TYR A 51 -31.11 -0.53 -1.42
N GLY A 52 -29.92 0.00 -1.11
CA GLY A 52 -29.77 1.41 -0.75
C GLY A 52 -29.35 1.75 0.68
N ASP A 53 -29.04 0.78 1.55
CA ASP A 53 -28.54 1.13 2.89
C ASP A 53 -27.01 1.33 2.89
N ASP A 54 -26.58 2.56 2.63
CA ASP A 54 -25.18 3.05 2.69
C ASP A 54 -24.56 2.96 4.11
N THR A 55 -25.31 2.41 5.07
CA THR A 55 -24.99 2.30 6.50
C THR A 55 -23.84 1.33 6.79
N VAL A 56 -23.58 0.35 5.91
CA VAL A 56 -22.49 -0.63 6.07
C VAL A 56 -21.12 0.03 6.07
N HIS A 57 -20.97 1.13 5.32
CA HIS A 57 -19.67 1.75 5.07
C HIS A 57 -19.44 3.06 5.84
N GLN A 58 -20.45 3.61 6.52
CA GLN A 58 -20.36 4.76 7.46
C GLN A 58 -19.42 5.90 6.99
N GLY A 59 -19.53 6.33 5.73
CA GLY A 59 -18.69 7.38 5.15
C GLY A 59 -17.19 7.03 5.07
N SER A 60 -16.84 5.74 5.04
CA SER A 60 -15.45 5.26 5.00
C SER A 60 -14.68 5.78 3.80
N HIS A 61 -15.36 6.01 2.67
CA HIS A 61 -14.73 6.58 1.49
C HIS A 61 -14.21 8.00 1.74
N GLU A 62 -15.01 8.87 2.35
CA GLU A 62 -14.60 10.24 2.69
C GLU A 62 -13.45 10.23 3.70
N LYS A 63 -13.55 9.40 4.75
CA LYS A 63 -12.47 9.20 5.73
C LYS A 63 -11.17 8.72 5.07
N TYR A 64 -11.28 7.82 4.09
CA TYR A 64 -10.14 7.32 3.33
C TYR A 64 -9.53 8.40 2.45
N GLN A 65 -10.36 9.20 1.76
CA GLN A 65 -9.89 10.35 0.98
C GLN A 65 -9.18 11.37 1.87
N GLU A 66 -9.71 11.67 3.05
CA GLU A 66 -9.06 12.55 4.02
C GLU A 66 -7.72 11.99 4.49
N ALA A 67 -7.64 10.69 4.76
CA ALA A 67 -6.39 10.02 5.14
C ALA A 67 -5.34 10.08 4.02
N ILE A 68 -5.75 9.93 2.75
CA ILE A 68 -4.86 10.14 1.60
C ILE A 68 -4.35 11.58 1.57
N ARG A 69 -5.26 12.57 1.68
CA ARG A 69 -4.90 14.01 1.67
C ARG A 69 -3.91 14.34 2.78
N ARG A 70 -4.08 13.75 3.96
CA ARG A 70 -3.18 13.93 5.12
C ARG A 70 -1.93 13.04 5.07
N LYS A 71 -1.80 12.14 4.09
CA LYS A 71 -0.74 11.12 4.00
C LYS A 71 -0.66 10.22 5.26
N GLN A 72 -1.81 9.94 5.87
CA GLN A 72 -1.95 9.17 7.12
C GLN A 72 -2.44 7.73 6.89
N LEU A 73 -2.14 7.16 5.73
CA LEU A 73 -2.51 5.77 5.46
C LEU A 73 -1.76 4.83 6.40
N LYS A 74 -2.51 4.02 7.15
CA LYS A 74 -1.95 3.08 8.13
C LYS A 74 -1.20 1.92 7.49
N LYS A 75 -1.59 1.55 6.27
CA LYS A 75 -1.07 0.38 5.55
C LYS A 75 -0.66 0.77 4.15
N TYR A 76 0.46 0.20 3.71
CA TYR A 76 0.91 0.29 2.32
C TYR A 76 0.48 -0.96 1.53
N PRO A 77 0.33 -0.86 0.20
CA PRO A 77 -0.03 -2.01 -0.64
C PRO A 77 0.87 -3.25 -0.43
N ASN A 78 2.18 -3.06 -0.23
CA ASN A 78 3.15 -4.14 0.04
C ASN A 78 3.04 -4.76 1.44
N GLN A 79 2.13 -4.27 2.29
CA GLN A 79 1.77 -4.87 3.58
C GLN A 79 0.46 -5.64 3.50
N GLU A 80 -0.37 -5.36 2.50
CA GLU A 80 -1.66 -6.01 2.32
C GLU A 80 -1.57 -7.12 1.27
N TYR A 81 -0.85 -6.89 0.18
CA TYR A 81 -0.74 -7.81 -0.96
C TYR A 81 0.66 -8.40 -1.08
N ARG A 82 0.72 -9.65 -1.53
CA ARG A 82 1.94 -10.40 -1.84
C ARG A 82 2.62 -9.87 -3.10
N VAL A 83 1.80 -9.44 -4.05
CA VAL A 83 2.22 -8.95 -5.37
C VAL A 83 1.58 -7.59 -5.62
N SER A 84 2.23 -6.77 -6.42
CA SER A 84 1.67 -5.52 -6.94
C SER A 84 0.41 -5.80 -7.75
N LEU A 85 -0.60 -4.95 -7.57
CA LEU A 85 -1.87 -5.04 -8.30
C LEU A 85 -1.85 -4.19 -9.57
N THR A 86 -1.05 -3.13 -9.57
CA THR A 86 -0.90 -2.20 -10.68
C THR A 86 0.58 -2.00 -11.00
N CYS A 87 0.89 -1.67 -12.25
CA CYS A 87 2.26 -1.37 -12.68
C CYS A 87 2.87 -0.18 -11.92
N GLY A 88 2.05 0.79 -11.52
CA GLY A 88 2.51 1.92 -10.70
C GLY A 88 2.96 1.51 -9.30
N GLN A 89 2.46 0.39 -8.77
CA GLN A 89 2.89 -0.16 -7.48
C GLN A 89 4.23 -0.92 -7.57
N ASP A 90 4.64 -1.33 -8.78
CA ASP A 90 5.95 -2.00 -8.97
C ASP A 90 7.09 -1.06 -8.54
N ILE A 91 6.90 0.24 -8.75
CA ILE A 91 7.85 1.28 -8.36
C ILE A 91 7.92 1.33 -6.83
N GLY A 92 9.08 0.96 -6.30
CA GLY A 92 9.33 0.99 -4.86
C GLY A 92 8.67 -0.14 -4.07
N TRP A 93 8.10 -1.16 -4.73
CA TRP A 93 7.48 -2.30 -4.04
C TRP A 93 8.44 -2.96 -3.02
N TRP A 94 9.71 -3.07 -3.43
CA TRP A 94 10.80 -3.68 -2.68
C TRP A 94 11.50 -2.74 -1.69
N GLN A 95 11.09 -1.47 -1.59
CA GLN A 95 11.71 -0.54 -0.65
C GLN A 95 11.46 -0.99 0.79
N PRO A 96 12.45 -0.82 1.69
CA PRO A 96 12.27 -1.15 3.09
C PRO A 96 11.15 -0.28 3.70
N LYS A 97 10.30 -0.93 4.49
CA LYS A 97 9.16 -0.28 5.16
C LYS A 97 9.60 0.67 6.28
N ASN A 98 10.74 0.37 6.89
CA ASN A 98 11.30 1.17 7.98
C ASN A 98 12.19 2.26 7.40
N LEU A 99 11.84 3.52 7.65
CA LEU A 99 12.62 4.69 7.20
C LEU A 99 14.06 4.69 7.77
N SER A 100 14.29 4.03 8.90
CA SER A 100 15.60 3.90 9.51
C SER A 100 16.53 2.94 8.75
N ILE A 101 15.97 2.02 7.96
CA ILE A 101 16.74 1.03 7.21
C ILE A 101 17.07 1.61 5.84
N LYS A 102 18.35 1.65 5.50
CA LYS A 102 18.75 2.09 4.16
C LYS A 102 18.33 1.02 3.15
N PRO A 103 17.83 1.42 1.97
CA PRO A 103 17.46 0.46 0.92
C PRO A 103 18.65 -0.40 0.50
N GLU A 104 19.86 0.15 0.55
CA GLU A 104 21.12 -0.53 0.21
C GLU A 104 21.43 -1.73 1.15
N ASP A 105 20.97 -1.68 2.39
CA ASP A 105 21.16 -2.76 3.36
C ASP A 105 20.17 -3.91 3.12
N THR A 106 18.99 -3.59 2.60
CA THR A 106 17.93 -4.58 2.32
C THR A 106 18.07 -5.19 0.92
N LEU A 107 18.56 -4.39 -0.04
CA LEU A 107 18.70 -4.75 -1.45
C LEU A 107 20.19 -4.65 -1.83
N PRO A 108 21.01 -5.67 -1.53
CA PRO A 108 22.45 -5.61 -1.69
C PRO A 108 22.88 -5.40 -3.16
N TRP A 109 22.05 -5.80 -4.12
CA TRP A 109 22.29 -5.59 -5.56
C TRP A 109 22.19 -4.11 -6.00
N ILE A 110 21.61 -3.22 -5.19
CA ILE A 110 21.58 -1.77 -5.43
C ILE A 110 22.84 -1.09 -4.87
N LYS A 111 23.54 -1.75 -3.95
CA LYS A 111 24.67 -1.15 -3.24
C LYS A 111 25.85 -0.95 -4.19
N VAL A 112 26.16 0.30 -4.46
CA VAL A 112 27.27 0.73 -5.32
C VAL A 112 28.06 1.80 -4.58
N THR A 113 29.38 1.77 -4.67
CA THR A 113 30.24 2.85 -4.15
C THR A 113 29.96 4.14 -4.92
N ARG A 114 29.33 5.12 -4.26
CA ARG A 114 29.04 6.43 -4.84
C ARG A 114 30.04 7.46 -4.34
N HIS A 115 30.49 8.33 -5.23
CA HIS A 115 31.33 9.48 -4.91
C HIS A 115 30.52 10.75 -5.21
N PRO A 116 29.62 11.18 -4.30
CA PRO A 116 28.84 12.37 -4.52
C PRO A 116 29.77 13.60 -4.56
N GLN A 117 29.44 14.56 -5.43
CA GLN A 117 30.11 15.84 -5.42
C GLN A 117 29.71 16.59 -4.13
N VAL A 118 30.67 16.79 -3.23
CA VAL A 118 30.49 17.60 -2.03
C VAL A 118 31.04 18.98 -2.31
N GLN A 119 30.20 20.01 -2.25
CA GLN A 119 30.65 21.38 -2.41
C GLN A 119 31.52 21.80 -1.23
N SER A 120 32.73 22.27 -1.53
CA SER A 120 33.65 22.80 -0.53
C SER A 120 33.13 24.12 0.06
N PRO A 121 33.59 24.54 1.26
CA PRO A 121 33.27 25.85 1.81
C PRO A 121 33.63 27.00 0.86
N MET A 122 34.74 26.87 0.11
CA MET A 122 35.13 27.86 -0.90
C MET A 122 34.13 27.92 -2.05
N THR A 123 33.72 26.75 -2.58
CA THR A 123 32.69 26.68 -3.63
C THR A 123 31.39 27.33 -3.17
N LYS A 124 30.94 27.04 -1.94
CA LYS A 124 29.75 27.67 -1.36
C LYS A 124 29.90 29.18 -1.19
N PHE A 125 31.08 29.64 -0.77
CA PHE A 125 31.36 31.07 -0.64
C PHE A 125 31.33 31.78 -1.99
N VAL A 126 31.90 31.18 -3.02
CA VAL A 126 31.91 31.73 -4.38
C VAL A 126 30.51 31.77 -4.95
N ASP A 127 29.74 30.69 -4.79
CA ASP A 127 28.32 30.63 -5.18
C ASP A 127 27.53 31.74 -4.48
N TYR A 128 27.81 31.98 -3.20
CA TYR A 128 27.18 33.06 -2.43
C TYR A 128 27.59 34.45 -2.94
N MET A 129 28.89 34.69 -3.12
CA MET A 129 29.41 35.98 -3.57
C MET A 129 28.98 36.32 -5.00
N ALA A 130 28.90 35.34 -5.89
CA ALA A 130 28.38 35.50 -7.24
C ALA A 130 26.92 35.98 -7.28
N VAL A 131 26.14 35.68 -6.23
CA VAL A 131 24.75 36.15 -6.08
C VAL A 131 24.70 37.53 -5.43
N THR A 132 25.54 37.79 -4.41
CA THR A 132 25.47 39.04 -3.65
C THR A 132 26.19 40.21 -4.30
N ASP A 133 27.32 39.97 -4.97
CA ASP A 133 28.19 41.01 -5.51
C ASP A 133 28.46 40.76 -7.01
N PRO A 134 27.87 41.58 -7.91
CA PRO A 134 28.09 41.47 -9.36
C PRO A 134 29.53 41.74 -9.81
N LEU A 135 30.35 42.37 -8.96
CA LEU A 135 31.74 42.69 -9.26
C LEU A 135 32.71 41.65 -8.69
N PHE A 136 32.21 40.63 -7.98
CA PHE A 136 33.06 39.60 -7.41
C PHE A 136 33.67 38.72 -8.50
N SER A 137 35.00 38.60 -8.50
CA SER A 137 35.76 37.64 -9.29
C SER A 137 36.72 36.87 -8.39
N LEU A 138 36.85 35.57 -8.63
CA LEU A 138 37.78 34.71 -7.90
C LEU A 138 39.24 34.90 -8.37
N PHE A 139 39.42 35.58 -9.52
CA PHE A 139 40.71 35.95 -10.10
C PHE A 139 40.62 37.30 -10.82
#